data_AF-A0A2U1RP53-F1
#
_entry.id   AF-A0A2U1RP53-F1
#
_cell.length_a   1.000
_cell.length_b   1.000
_cell.length_c   1.000
_cell.angle_alpha   90.00
_cell.angle_beta   90.00
_cell.angle_gamma   90.00
#
_symmetry.space_group_name_H-M   'P 1'
#
loop_
_entity.id
_entity.type
_entity.pdbx_description
1 polymer ?
#
loop_
_entity_poly.entity_id
_entity_poly.type
_entity_poly.pdbx_seq_one_letter_code
_entity_poly.pdbx_strand_id
1 'polypeptide(L)'
;MATIIEYTDQKRPTNNYPKRIISPLVPGPCCYSKMEQVGAEQHEEGWSFIYKRCKKCGFAVRHVTARTPQLFAKKGIRFDHQELIGSHN
;
A
#
# COMPACT_ATOMS: atom_id res chain seq x y z
N MET A 1 -13.94 2.99 -8.98
CA MET A 1 -12.84 2.43 -8.17
C MET A 1 -12.89 0.90 -8.21
N ALA A 2 -12.28 0.28 -9.22
CA ALA A 2 -12.12 -1.17 -9.26
C ALA A 2 -10.83 -1.53 -8.50
N THR A 3 -10.94 -2.31 -7.43
CA THR A 3 -9.76 -2.87 -6.75
C THR A 3 -9.37 -4.20 -7.39
N ILE A 4 -8.08 -4.52 -7.45
CA ILE A 4 -7.60 -5.84 -7.91
C ILE A 4 -7.87 -6.96 -6.89
N ILE A 5 -8.40 -6.62 -5.72
CA ILE A 5 -8.73 -7.58 -4.67
C ILE A 5 -10.10 -8.20 -4.96
N GLU A 6 -10.11 -9.51 -5.16
CA GLU A 6 -11.32 -10.31 -5.15
C GLU A 6 -11.52 -10.88 -3.74
N TYR A 7 -12.62 -10.50 -3.10
CA TYR A 7 -13.03 -11.09 -1.83
C TYR A 7 -13.89 -12.33 -2.07
N THR A 8 -13.38 -13.49 -1.70
CA THR A 8 -14.09 -14.75 -1.84
C THR A 8 -13.57 -15.77 -0.84
N ASP A 9 -14.47 -16.59 -0.29
CA ASP A 9 -14.13 -17.75 0.54
C ASP A 9 -14.05 -19.05 -0.29
N GLN A 10 -14.49 -19.00 -1.54
CA GLN A 10 -14.55 -20.17 -2.43
C GLN A 10 -13.18 -20.54 -3.02
N LYS A 11 -12.20 -19.64 -2.95
CA LYS A 11 -10.87 -19.82 -3.53
C LYS A 11 -9.81 -19.65 -2.46
N ARG A 12 -8.70 -20.37 -2.61
CA ARG A 12 -7.56 -20.22 -1.72
C ARG A 12 -6.97 -18.80 -1.80
N PRO A 13 -6.63 -18.17 -0.66
CA PRO A 13 -6.05 -16.84 -0.65
C PRO A 13 -4.72 -16.78 -1.41
N THR A 14 -4.68 -16.05 -2.51
CA THR A 14 -3.56 -16.07 -3.47
C THR A 14 -3.12 -14.66 -3.83
N ASN A 15 -1.80 -14.44 -3.89
CA ASN A 15 -1.23 -13.18 -4.31
C ASN A 15 -0.73 -13.25 -5.76
N ASN A 16 -1.51 -12.72 -6.70
CA ASN A 16 -1.13 -12.55 -8.11
C ASN A 16 -0.94 -11.06 -8.46
N TYR A 17 -0.50 -10.25 -7.49
CA TYR A 17 -0.16 -8.85 -7.72
C TYR A 17 0.85 -8.73 -8.87
N PRO A 18 0.71 -7.74 -9.79
CA PRO A 18 -0.24 -6.62 -9.77
C PRO A 18 -1.62 -6.91 -10.40
N LYS A 19 -1.83 -8.10 -10.96
CA LYS A 19 -3.05 -8.41 -11.73
C LYS A 19 -4.27 -8.66 -10.85
N ARG A 20 -4.10 -9.41 -9.75
CA ARG A 20 -5.22 -9.84 -8.89
C ARG A 20 -4.75 -10.30 -7.52
N ILE A 21 -5.53 -10.06 -6.49
CA ILE A 21 -5.31 -10.62 -5.15
C ILE A 21 -6.59 -11.33 -4.72
N ILE A 22 -6.53 -12.61 -4.38
CA ILE A 22 -7.67 -13.36 -3.83
C ILE A 22 -7.57 -13.28 -2.31
N SER A 23 -8.54 -12.63 -1.68
CA SER A 23 -8.62 -12.44 -0.23
C SER A 23 -9.83 -13.17 0.34
N PRO A 24 -9.74 -13.77 1.53
CA PRO A 24 -10.92 -14.13 2.31
C PRO A 24 -11.79 -12.90 2.58
N LEU A 25 -13.08 -13.14 2.81
CA LEU A 25 -14.08 -12.09 3.08
C LEU A 25 -13.84 -11.38 4.42
N VAL A 26 -13.33 -12.12 5.42
CA VAL A 26 -13.19 -11.63 6.80
C VAL A 26 -11.73 -11.65 7.26
N PRO A 27 -11.30 -10.66 8.05
CA PRO A 27 -9.99 -10.68 8.68
C PRO A 27 -9.92 -11.76 9.76
N GLY A 28 -8.76 -12.40 9.90
CA GLY A 28 -8.48 -13.29 11.03
C GLY A 28 -7.81 -12.55 12.19
N PRO A 29 -7.71 -13.17 13.38
CA PRO A 29 -7.04 -12.57 14.55
C PRO A 29 -5.55 -12.28 14.29
N CYS A 30 -4.93 -12.98 13.35
CA CYS A 30 -3.53 -12.76 12.96
C CYS A 30 -3.28 -11.48 12.15
N CYS A 31 -4.31 -10.86 11.59
CA CYS A 31 -4.18 -9.71 10.70
C CYS A 31 -3.55 -8.49 11.38
N TYR A 32 -3.78 -8.29 12.68
CA TYR A 32 -3.26 -7.13 13.40
C TYR A 32 -1.72 -7.02 13.34
N SER A 33 -1.00 -8.14 13.38
CA SER A 33 0.47 -8.14 13.45
C SER A 33 1.16 -8.72 12.20
N LYS A 34 0.41 -9.39 11.32
CA LYS A 34 1.00 -10.13 10.18
C LYS A 34 0.65 -9.53 8.81
N MET A 35 0.05 -8.35 8.78
CA MET A 35 -0.16 -7.57 7.55
C MET A 35 1.18 -7.05 7.01
N GLU A 36 1.43 -7.28 5.74
CA GLU A 36 2.58 -6.75 5.00
C GLU A 36 2.10 -5.96 3.79
N GLN A 37 2.90 -4.98 3.35
CA GLN A 37 2.65 -4.30 2.09
C GLN A 37 2.91 -5.23 0.90
N VAL A 38 2.03 -5.19 -0.09
CA VAL A 38 2.15 -5.92 -1.36
C VAL A 38 2.41 -4.92 -2.48
N GLY A 39 3.61 -4.99 -3.06
CA GLY A 39 4.01 -4.13 -4.17
C GLY A 39 4.31 -2.69 -3.78
N ALA A 40 4.25 -1.80 -4.77
CA ALA A 40 4.52 -0.37 -4.61
C ALA A 40 3.25 0.43 -4.30
N GLU A 41 3.43 1.64 -3.74
CA GLU A 41 2.36 2.63 -3.61
C GLU A 41 1.77 2.97 -4.98
N GLN A 42 0.44 3.07 -5.01
CA GLN A 42 -0.34 3.40 -6.19
C GLN A 42 -0.98 4.77 -6.01
N HIS A 43 -1.10 5.50 -7.10
CA HIS A 43 -1.72 6.82 -7.11
C HIS A 43 -2.94 6.81 -8.04
N GLU A 44 -4.12 7.11 -7.51
CA GLU A 44 -5.39 7.15 -8.26
C GLU A 44 -6.16 8.41 -7.85
N GLU A 45 -6.47 9.27 -8.82
CA GLU A 45 -7.40 10.41 -8.67
C GLU A 45 -7.12 11.30 -7.44
N GLY A 46 -5.84 11.57 -7.15
CA GLY A 46 -5.43 12.38 -6.00
C GLY A 46 -5.39 11.60 -4.67
N TRP A 47 -5.37 10.28 -4.71
CA TRP A 47 -5.20 9.43 -3.54
C TRP A 47 -4.01 8.51 -3.73
N SER A 48 -3.15 8.45 -2.72
CA SER A 48 -2.12 7.42 -2.62
C SER A 48 -2.64 6.26 -1.77
N PHE A 49 -2.39 5.04 -2.21
CA PHE A 49 -2.76 3.84 -1.49
C PHE A 49 -1.77 2.70 -1.71
N ILE A 50 -1.70 1.80 -0.73
CA ILE A 50 -0.96 0.55 -0.81
C ILE A 50 -1.90 -0.63 -0.63
N TYR A 51 -1.55 -1.77 -1.21
CA TYR A 51 -2.18 -3.03 -0.85
C TYR A 51 -1.47 -3.62 0.36
N LYS A 52 -2.23 -4.11 1.34
CA LYS A 52 -1.69 -4.91 2.45
C LYS A 52 -2.28 -6.30 2.41
N ARG A 53 -1.49 -7.33 2.72
CA ARG A 53 -1.92 -8.73 2.82
C ARG A 53 -1.37 -9.38 4.09
N CYS A 54 -2.15 -10.20 4.75
CA CYS A 54 -1.71 -10.99 5.88
C CYS A 54 -0.87 -12.19 5.43
N LYS A 55 0.35 -12.33 5.97
CA LYS A 55 1.22 -13.48 5.72
C LYS A 55 0.61 -14.82 6.11
N LYS A 56 -0.26 -14.83 7.12
CA LYS A 56 -0.79 -16.05 7.75
C LYS A 56 -2.11 -16.51 7.14
N CYS A 57 -3.13 -15.65 7.11
CA CYS A 57 -4.46 -16.01 6.58
C CYS A 57 -4.71 -15.53 5.14
N GLY A 58 -3.83 -14.69 4.59
CA GLY A 58 -3.98 -14.18 3.22
C GLY A 58 -5.04 -13.09 3.04
N PHE A 59 -5.67 -12.61 4.11
CA PHE A 59 -6.57 -11.45 4.08
C PHE A 59 -5.86 -10.22 3.54
N ALA A 60 -6.47 -9.53 2.57
CA ALA A 60 -5.89 -8.37 1.91
C ALA A 60 -6.83 -7.17 1.91
N VAL A 61 -6.27 -5.97 1.97
CA VAL A 61 -7.00 -4.70 1.99
C VAL A 61 -6.28 -3.64 1.16
N ARG A 62 -7.06 -2.67 0.67
CA ARG A 62 -6.54 -1.40 0.14
C ARG A 62 -6.43 -0.42 1.31
N HIS A 63 -5.22 0.02 1.60
CA HIS A 63 -4.94 0.98 2.67
C HIS A 63 -4.57 2.33 2.06
N VAL A 64 -5.47 3.30 2.18
CA VAL A 64 -5.24 4.68 1.72
C VAL A 64 -4.18 5.32 2.62
N THR A 65 -3.07 5.78 2.04
CA THR A 65 -1.93 6.35 2.77
C THR A 65 -2.01 7.87 2.84
N ALA A 66 -2.45 8.52 1.75
CA ALA A 66 -2.57 9.96 1.70
C ALA A 66 -3.68 10.40 0.75
N ARG A 67 -4.31 11.53 1.07
CA ARG A 67 -5.01 12.35 0.08
C ARG A 67 -4.01 13.36 -0.46
N THR A 68 -3.67 13.25 -1.73
CA THR A 68 -2.88 14.28 -2.41
C THR A 68 -3.83 15.38 -2.83
N PRO A 69 -3.77 16.58 -2.25
CA PRO A 69 -4.56 17.68 -2.76
C PRO A 69 -4.13 17.96 -4.20
N GLN A 70 -5.10 18.12 -5.10
CA GLN A 70 -4.93 18.35 -6.55
C GLN A 70 -3.99 19.52 -6.91
N LEU A 71 -3.51 20.28 -5.92
CA LEU A 71 -2.66 21.46 -6.08
C LEU A 71 -1.15 21.16 -6.27
N PHE A 72 -0.68 19.92 -6.09
CA PHE A 72 0.76 19.62 -6.21
C PHE A 72 1.18 19.01 -7.56
N ALA A 73 0.55 19.42 -8.66
CA ALA A 73 1.10 19.25 -10.00
C ALA A 73 2.27 20.23 -10.28
N LYS A 74 3.23 20.34 -9.36
CA LYS A 74 4.49 21.05 -9.61
C LYS A 74 5.67 20.13 -9.33
N LYS A 75 6.20 19.62 -10.44
CA LYS A 75 7.53 19.03 -10.66
C LYS A 75 8.56 19.30 -9.56
N GLY A 76 9.18 18.20 -9.11
CA GLY A 76 10.60 18.16 -8.75
C GLY A 76 10.89 18.25 -7.25
N ILE A 77 10.88 17.11 -6.56
CA ILE A 77 11.65 16.97 -5.32
C ILE A 77 13.01 16.38 -5.71
N ARG A 78 13.98 17.26 -5.91
CA ARG A 78 15.41 16.91 -5.79
C ARG A 78 15.67 16.78 -4.29
N PHE A 79 15.83 15.55 -3.80
CA PHE A 79 16.41 15.34 -2.47
C PHE A 79 17.90 15.66 -2.57
N ASP A 80 18.26 16.92 -2.30
CA ASP A 80 19.65 17.28 -1.99
C ASP A 80 19.84 17.07 -0.49
N HIS A 81 20.48 15.97 -0.14
CA HIS A 81 20.90 15.66 1.22
C HIS A 81 22.24 16.36 1.46
N GLN A 82 22.22 17.68 1.63
CA GLN A 82 23.42 18.43 2.02
C GLN A 82 23.81 18.03 3.45
N GLU A 83 25.05 17.58 3.53
CA GLU A 83 25.74 16.97 4.66
C GLU A 83 25.76 17.84 5.93
N LEU A 84 25.73 17.13 7.06
CA LEU A 84 26.10 17.61 8.38
C LEU A 84 27.54 18.11 8.36
N ILE A 85 27.75 19.42 8.53
CA ILE A 85 28.97 19.94 9.11
C ILE A 85 28.61 20.99 10.15
N GLY A 86 28.72 20.55 11.40
CA GLY A 86 28.70 21.41 12.56
C GLY A 86 29.89 22.38 12.55
N SER A 87 29.64 23.53 13.16
CA SER A 87 30.53 24.62 13.51
C SER A 87 31.91 24.19 13.98
N HIS A 88 32.94 25.00 13.71
CA HIS A 88 33.90 25.47 14.72
C HIS A 88 34.88 26.47 14.06
N ASN A 89 34.68 27.78 14.31
CA ASN A 89 35.59 28.69 15.04
C ASN A 89 35.32 30.15 14.65
#